data_AF-A0A3N5KAK4-F1
#
_entry.id   AF-A0A3N5KAK4-F1
#
_cell.length_a   1.000
_cell.length_b   1.000
_cell.length_c   1.000
_cell.angle_alpha   90.00
_cell.angle_beta   90.00
_cell.angle_gamma   90.00
#
_symmetry.space_group_name_H-M   'P 1'
#
loop_
_entity.id
_entity.type
_entity.pdbx_description
1 polymer ?
#
loop_
_entity_poly.entity_id
_entity_poly.type
_entity_poly.pdbx_seq_one_letter_code
_entity_poly.pdbx_strand_id
1 'polypeptide(L)'
;MSVSLFIALVIPCHSQQNPEMRMEDRIRIREAVNISKLYSDSIWGGMSKAPFAIILVTDSIEFLINHPSPSKDFTSLGYDSILCSPVYFRKTVFSKYFLATFPAVNGVNTIVVGTPENTGRSTSEWIVTILHEHFHQYVYSSPGYYEAVNQLDLSGGDKTGMWMLNYPFPYTDSTIAVQYRNYTQALSRSLSAIGTDSFEVNYKVYLSERKRLQQLLKPSDYRYFSFQIWQEGIARYTEYKFLEHLDDYTPSKEVSALPDFVPFKLYHRALYKNQLNRMTQWQLSEHQRECFYALGFGEGLILDRINSMWRNNYLTDKFYVEHYGARSH
;
A
#
# COMPACT_ATOMS: atom_id res chain seq x y z
N MET A 1 79.81 0.77 -0.15
CA MET A 1 78.64 1.05 0.71
C MET A 1 77.68 1.91 -0.09
N SER A 2 76.61 1.32 -0.64
CA SER A 2 75.53 2.07 -1.29
C SER A 2 74.33 2.07 -0.35
N VAL A 3 73.91 3.27 0.06
CA VAL A 3 72.72 3.48 0.88
C VAL A 3 71.52 3.57 -0.06
N SER A 4 70.66 2.55 -0.04
CA SER A 4 69.37 2.60 -0.73
C SER A 4 68.37 3.39 0.11
N LEU A 5 67.91 4.51 -0.43
CA LEU A 5 66.87 5.36 0.16
C LEU A 5 65.50 4.74 -0.14
N PHE A 6 64.83 4.19 0.88
CA PHE A 6 63.43 3.74 0.77
C PHE A 6 62.52 4.96 0.92
N ILE A 7 61.86 5.36 -0.18
CA ILE A 7 60.77 6.33 -0.15
C ILE A 7 59.49 5.56 0.17
N ALA A 8 58.96 5.75 1.38
CA ALA A 8 57.65 5.26 1.76
C ALA A 8 56.56 6.10 1.08
N LEU A 9 55.90 5.53 0.07
CA LEU A 9 54.68 6.07 -0.52
C LEU A 9 53.54 5.93 0.50
N VAL A 10 53.17 7.03 1.15
CA VAL A 10 51.95 7.11 1.95
C VAL A 10 50.78 7.22 0.97
N ILE A 11 50.08 6.11 0.75
CA ILE A 11 48.81 6.12 0.00
C ILE A 11 47.76 6.78 0.93
N PRO A 12 47.14 7.90 0.55
CA PRO A 12 46.05 8.47 1.33
C PRO A 12 44.88 7.47 1.34
N CYS A 13 44.65 6.87 2.51
CA CYS A 13 43.44 6.11 2.78
C CYS A 13 42.27 7.07 2.66
N HIS A 14 41.59 7.06 1.50
CA HIS A 14 40.32 7.76 1.35
C HIS A 14 39.34 7.06 2.29
N SER A 15 39.07 7.68 3.44
CA SER A 15 37.90 7.34 4.24
C SER A 15 36.70 7.41 3.31
N GLN A 16 36.14 6.27 2.95
CA GLN A 16 34.90 6.21 2.19
C GLN A 16 33.84 6.90 3.04
N GLN A 17 33.40 8.10 2.62
CA GLN A 17 32.36 8.82 3.33
C GLN A 17 31.14 7.90 3.40
N ASN A 18 30.60 7.74 4.62
CA ASN A 18 29.35 7.03 4.81
C ASN A 18 28.27 7.68 3.93
N PRO A 19 27.41 6.89 3.26
CA PRO A 19 26.33 7.46 2.47
C PRO A 19 25.37 8.23 3.38
N GLU A 20 24.89 9.36 2.86
CA GLU A 20 23.94 10.22 3.56
C GLU A 20 22.57 10.13 2.90
N MET A 21 21.51 10.00 3.72
CA MET A 21 20.14 10.06 3.26
C MET A 21 19.72 11.52 3.09
N ARG A 22 19.04 11.83 1.97
CA ARG A 22 18.54 13.18 1.70
C ARG A 22 17.60 13.65 2.80
N MET A 23 17.70 14.94 3.13
CA MET A 23 16.89 15.57 4.17
C MET A 23 15.39 15.42 3.87
N GLU A 24 15.01 15.60 2.60
CA GLU A 24 13.63 15.53 2.12
C GLU A 24 13.04 14.12 2.31
N ASP A 25 13.83 13.07 2.06
CA ASP A 25 13.40 11.68 2.29
C ASP A 25 13.18 11.41 3.78
N ARG A 26 14.10 11.87 4.63
CA ARG A 26 13.99 11.74 6.09
C ARG A 26 12.73 12.42 6.61
N ILE A 27 12.44 13.63 6.15
CA ILE A 27 11.25 14.42 6.53
C ILE A 27 9.97 13.71 6.11
N ARG A 28 9.88 13.21 4.87
CA ARG A 28 8.68 12.49 4.38
C ARG A 28 8.43 11.20 5.14
N ILE A 29 9.49 10.42 5.41
CA ILE A 29 9.38 9.17 6.18
C ILE A 29 8.95 9.46 7.61
N ARG A 30 9.57 10.45 8.26
CA ARG A 30 9.18 10.91 9.60
C ARG A 30 7.69 11.30 9.63
N GLU A 31 7.21 12.01 8.61
CA GLU A 31 5.81 12.42 8.54
C GLU A 31 4.87 11.22 8.42
N ALA A 32 5.16 10.26 7.53
CA ALA A 32 4.37 9.03 7.40
C ALA A 32 4.32 8.25 8.72
N VAL A 33 5.46 8.12 9.41
CA VAL A 33 5.54 7.46 10.72
C VAL A 33 4.72 8.21 11.78
N ASN A 34 4.76 9.54 11.80
CA ASN A 34 3.97 10.34 12.74
C ASN A 34 2.47 10.22 12.49
N ILE A 35 2.05 10.30 11.23
CA ILE A 35 0.64 10.13 10.83
C ILE A 35 0.13 8.74 11.25
N SER A 36 0.90 7.70 10.99
CA SER A 36 0.56 6.34 11.41
C SER A 36 0.42 6.21 12.94
N LYS A 37 1.35 6.77 13.72
CA LYS A 37 1.27 6.75 15.20
C LYS A 37 0.00 7.40 15.73
N LEU A 38 -0.48 8.45 15.06
CA LEU A 38 -1.68 9.18 15.46
C LEU A 38 -2.98 8.45 15.10
N TYR A 39 -3.04 7.85 13.91
CA TYR A 39 -4.32 7.44 13.32
C TYR A 39 -4.45 5.96 12.94
N SER A 40 -3.37 5.15 12.97
CA SER A 40 -3.48 3.76 12.49
C SER A 40 -4.49 2.94 13.30
N ASP A 41 -4.46 3.04 14.63
CA ASP A 41 -5.35 2.24 15.48
C ASP A 41 -6.81 2.70 15.47
N SER A 42 -7.07 3.96 15.13
CA SER A 42 -8.46 4.44 14.95
C SER A 42 -9.07 3.94 13.64
N ILE A 43 -8.24 3.67 12.63
CA ILE A 43 -8.67 3.08 11.37
C ILE A 43 -8.73 1.55 11.50
N TRP A 44 -7.62 0.94 11.91
CA TRP A 44 -7.42 -0.51 12.03
C TRP A 44 -6.86 -0.87 13.40
N GLY A 45 -7.70 -1.45 14.25
CA GLY A 45 -7.32 -1.80 15.63
C GLY A 45 -6.07 -2.69 15.70
N GLY A 46 -4.99 -2.16 16.29
CA GLY A 46 -3.74 -2.88 16.47
C GLY A 46 -2.73 -2.73 15.33
N MET A 47 -3.04 -1.93 14.29
CA MET A 47 -2.11 -1.63 13.20
C MET A 47 -0.82 -0.97 13.70
N SER A 48 -0.88 -0.14 14.74
CA SER A 48 0.32 0.49 15.33
C SER A 48 1.36 -0.50 15.89
N LYS A 49 0.96 -1.77 16.10
CA LYS A 49 1.85 -2.83 16.59
C LYS A 49 2.69 -3.45 15.48
N ALA A 50 2.29 -3.29 14.22
CA ALA A 50 3.10 -3.76 13.10
C ALA A 50 4.39 -2.92 13.04
N PRO A 51 5.57 -3.54 12.90
CA PRO A 51 6.80 -2.78 12.72
C PRO A 51 6.68 -1.90 11.47
N PHE A 52 6.87 -0.60 11.63
CA PHE A 52 6.91 0.33 10.50
C PHE A 52 8.31 0.32 9.86
N ALA A 53 8.73 -0.86 9.41
CA ALA A 53 10.05 -1.11 8.85
C ALA A 53 10.11 -0.73 7.37
N ILE A 54 11.14 0.02 6.96
CA ILE A 54 11.24 0.58 5.61
C ILE A 54 12.63 0.33 5.04
N ILE A 55 12.70 -0.06 3.76
CA ILE A 55 13.85 0.09 2.89
C ILE A 55 13.54 1.20 1.90
N LEU A 56 14.26 2.31 2.01
CA LEU A 56 14.27 3.35 0.98
C LEU A 56 15.33 2.98 -0.08
N VAL A 57 14.88 2.78 -1.32
CA VAL A 57 15.73 2.43 -2.45
C VAL A 57 16.08 3.68 -3.24
N THR A 58 17.36 4.05 -3.24
CA THR A 58 17.91 5.11 -4.11
C THR A 58 18.61 4.50 -5.32
N ASP A 59 19.21 5.34 -6.17
CA ASP A 59 19.92 4.88 -7.37
C ASP A 59 21.11 3.95 -7.07
N SER A 60 21.73 4.06 -5.90
CA SER A 60 22.95 3.29 -5.57
C SER A 60 23.00 2.72 -4.16
N ILE A 61 22.17 3.23 -3.24
CA ILE A 61 22.11 2.82 -1.84
C ILE A 61 20.68 2.48 -1.44
N GLU A 62 20.55 1.45 -0.61
CA GLU A 62 19.34 1.17 0.15
C GLU A 62 19.55 1.55 1.61
N PHE A 63 18.57 2.23 2.19
CA PHE A 63 18.57 2.58 3.61
C PHE A 63 17.48 1.81 4.34
N LEU A 64 17.86 1.04 5.35
CA LEU A 64 16.97 0.32 6.24
C LEU A 64 16.69 1.14 7.49
N ILE A 65 15.41 1.37 7.76
CA ILE A 65 14.91 2.31 8.77
C ILE A 65 13.90 1.59 9.65
N ASN A 66 13.96 1.84 10.96
CA ASN A 66 12.98 1.33 11.95
C ASN A 66 12.77 -0.19 11.90
N HIS A 67 13.82 -0.95 11.55
CA HIS A 67 13.76 -2.39 11.38
C HIS A 67 14.20 -3.12 12.66
N PRO A 68 13.39 -4.04 13.22
CA PRO A 68 13.67 -4.67 14.52
C PRO A 68 14.78 -5.74 14.47
N SER A 69 15.06 -6.28 13.30
CA SER A 69 16.08 -7.34 13.12
C SER A 69 16.88 -7.17 11.81
N PRO A 70 17.75 -6.16 11.69
CA PRO A 70 18.58 -5.96 10.49
C PRO A 70 19.42 -7.21 10.14
N SER A 71 19.55 -7.54 8.86
CA SER A 71 20.43 -8.62 8.40
C SER A 71 21.90 -8.17 8.28
N LYS A 72 22.83 -9.12 8.24
CA LYS A 72 24.28 -8.86 8.31
C LYS A 72 24.87 -8.10 7.13
N ASP A 73 24.16 -8.09 6.00
CA ASP A 73 24.53 -7.35 4.78
C ASP A 73 24.25 -5.84 4.89
N PHE A 74 23.50 -5.41 5.92
CA PHE A 74 23.33 -4.00 6.25
C PHE A 74 24.42 -3.51 7.21
N THR A 75 25.05 -2.39 6.86
CA THR A 75 26.03 -1.68 7.71
C THR A 75 25.33 -0.57 8.48
N SER A 76 25.64 -0.39 9.77
CA SER A 76 25.02 0.67 10.57
C SER A 76 25.56 2.07 10.22
N LEU A 77 24.67 3.04 10.06
CA LEU A 77 24.98 4.49 10.02
C LEU A 77 24.85 5.16 11.40
N GLY A 78 24.41 4.42 12.41
CA GLY A 78 24.09 4.96 13.73
C GLY A 78 22.64 5.46 13.85
N TYR A 79 22.39 6.30 14.85
CA TYR A 79 21.07 6.83 15.15
C TYR A 79 20.79 8.11 14.38
N ASP A 80 19.65 8.16 13.69
CA ASP A 80 19.18 9.32 12.96
C ASP A 80 18.22 10.14 13.83
N SER A 81 18.59 11.39 14.14
CA SER A 81 17.82 12.26 15.04
C SER A 81 16.51 12.80 14.44
N ILE A 82 16.35 12.76 13.12
CA ILE A 82 15.13 13.21 12.44
C ILE A 82 14.13 12.05 12.37
N LEU A 83 14.62 10.87 12.02
CA LEU A 83 13.82 9.64 11.97
C LEU A 83 13.58 9.02 13.35
N CYS A 84 14.32 9.46 14.36
CA CYS A 84 14.32 8.91 15.71
C CYS A 84 14.49 7.38 15.72
N SER A 85 15.40 6.87 14.89
CA SER A 85 15.65 5.43 14.78
C SER A 85 17.08 5.15 14.31
N PRO A 86 17.62 3.94 14.58
CA PRO A 86 18.82 3.45 13.92
C PRO A 86 18.59 3.34 12.41
N VAL A 87 19.57 3.78 11.64
CA VAL A 87 19.59 3.64 10.18
C VAL A 87 20.74 2.72 9.79
N TYR A 88 20.47 1.85 8.82
CA TYR A 88 21.46 1.00 8.21
C TYR A 88 21.45 1.18 6.70
N PHE A 89 22.51 0.75 6.02
CA PHE A 89 22.59 0.86 4.58
C PHE A 89 23.26 -0.34 3.93
N ARG A 90 22.97 -0.53 2.65
CA ARG A 90 23.71 -1.42 1.74
C ARG A 90 23.67 -0.86 0.32
N LYS A 91 24.43 -1.46 -0.60
CA LYS A 91 24.29 -1.16 -2.03
C LYS A 91 22.91 -1.61 -2.52
N THR A 92 22.34 -0.90 -3.50
CA THR A 92 21.03 -1.24 -4.07
C THR A 92 20.97 -2.68 -4.59
N VAL A 93 19.90 -3.39 -4.23
CA VAL A 93 19.55 -4.76 -4.63
C VAL A 93 18.16 -4.79 -5.27
N PHE A 94 17.21 -4.04 -4.72
CA PHE A 94 15.84 -3.90 -5.20
C PHE A 94 15.73 -2.82 -6.27
N SER A 95 14.65 -2.88 -7.04
CA SER A 95 14.35 -1.84 -8.02
C SER A 95 14.01 -0.53 -7.31
N LYS A 96 14.60 0.57 -7.78
CA LYS A 96 14.29 1.93 -7.32
C LYS A 96 12.87 2.40 -7.66
N TYR A 97 12.12 1.61 -8.41
CA TYR A 97 10.73 1.87 -8.79
C TYR A 97 9.71 1.14 -7.89
N PHE A 98 10.18 0.37 -6.90
CA PHE A 98 9.28 -0.40 -6.03
C PHE A 98 8.40 0.49 -5.15
N LEU A 99 7.19 -0.03 -4.93
CA LEU A 99 6.16 0.44 -4.02
C LEU A 99 5.46 -0.83 -3.53
N ALA A 100 6.12 -1.57 -2.64
CA ALA A 100 5.65 -2.89 -2.24
C ALA A 100 6.10 -3.26 -0.83
N THR A 101 5.31 -4.12 -0.20
CA THR A 101 5.62 -4.70 1.11
C THR A 101 5.77 -6.21 0.98
N PHE A 102 6.85 -6.75 1.53
CA PHE A 102 7.10 -8.20 1.57
C PHE A 102 8.14 -8.52 2.66
N PRO A 103 8.34 -9.78 3.08
CA PRO A 103 9.28 -10.14 4.15
C PRO A 103 10.76 -10.04 3.69
N ALA A 104 11.22 -8.82 3.40
CA ALA A 104 12.48 -8.55 2.71
C ALA A 104 13.74 -8.80 3.56
N VAL A 105 13.65 -8.68 4.88
CA VAL A 105 14.80 -8.75 5.80
C VAL A 105 14.45 -9.61 7.01
N ASN A 106 15.17 -10.72 7.17
CA ASN A 106 15.00 -11.68 8.28
C ASN A 106 13.53 -12.09 8.54
N GLY A 107 12.71 -12.20 7.49
CA GLY A 107 11.30 -12.59 7.60
C GLY A 107 10.34 -11.48 8.07
N VAL A 108 10.83 -10.27 8.32
CA VAL A 108 10.01 -9.12 8.73
C VAL A 108 9.41 -8.44 7.49
N ASN A 109 8.08 -8.32 7.46
CA ASN A 109 7.37 -7.55 6.43
C ASN A 109 7.88 -6.11 6.43
N THR A 110 8.49 -5.71 5.32
CA THR A 110 9.22 -4.45 5.18
C THR A 110 8.70 -3.73 3.94
N ILE A 111 8.43 -2.43 4.07
CA ILE A 111 8.09 -1.56 2.96
C ILE A 111 9.35 -1.35 2.14
N VAL A 112 9.38 -1.79 0.89
CA VAL A 112 10.48 -1.56 -0.04
C VAL A 112 10.01 -0.54 -1.06
N VAL A 113 10.54 0.68 -0.93
CA VAL A 113 10.01 1.86 -1.64
C VAL A 113 11.11 2.69 -2.27
N GLY A 114 10.94 3.06 -3.53
CA GLY A 114 11.76 4.04 -4.21
C GLY A 114 11.53 5.46 -3.69
N THR A 115 12.45 6.37 -4.02
CA THR A 115 12.25 7.80 -3.72
C THR A 115 10.99 8.36 -4.44
N PRO A 116 10.42 9.50 -3.97
CA PRO A 116 9.28 10.13 -4.64
C PRO A 116 9.53 10.38 -6.14
N GLU A 117 10.72 10.83 -6.50
CA GLU A 117 11.09 11.14 -7.88
C GLU A 117 11.19 9.88 -8.75
N ASN A 118 11.79 8.81 -8.23
CA ASN A 118 11.88 7.55 -8.96
C ASN A 118 10.51 6.90 -9.16
N THR A 119 9.59 7.10 -8.21
CA THR A 119 8.24 6.52 -8.26
C THR A 119 7.22 7.46 -8.93
N GLY A 120 7.63 8.65 -9.36
CA GLY A 120 6.78 9.63 -10.02
C GLY A 120 5.67 10.20 -9.12
N ARG A 121 5.91 10.25 -7.81
CA ARG A 121 4.92 10.67 -6.80
C ARG A 121 5.29 12.03 -6.23
N SER A 122 4.28 12.86 -5.99
CA SER A 122 4.43 14.06 -5.15
C SER A 122 4.67 13.67 -3.69
N THR A 123 5.21 14.60 -2.90
CA THR A 123 5.40 14.44 -1.44
C THR A 123 4.17 13.87 -0.74
N SER A 124 2.98 14.45 -0.96
CA SER A 124 1.75 14.03 -0.27
C SER A 124 1.29 12.64 -0.70
N GLU A 125 1.37 12.36 -1.99
CA GLU A 125 1.03 11.05 -2.56
C GLU A 125 2.00 9.97 -2.09
N TRP A 126 3.29 10.27 -1.98
CA TRP A 126 4.30 9.33 -1.52
C TRP A 126 4.13 9.01 -0.03
N ILE A 127 3.87 10.02 0.82
CA ILE A 127 3.56 9.82 2.24
C ILE A 127 2.34 8.91 2.40
N VAL A 128 1.25 9.17 1.66
CA VAL A 128 0.04 8.34 1.70
C VAL A 128 0.32 6.93 1.16
N THR A 129 1.17 6.80 0.14
CA THR A 129 1.57 5.48 -0.37
C THR A 129 2.36 4.69 0.67
N ILE A 130 3.23 5.33 1.47
CA ILE A 130 3.88 4.63 2.58
C ILE A 130 2.85 4.13 3.61
N LEU A 131 1.79 4.89 3.88
CA LEU A 131 0.71 4.44 4.79
C LEU A 131 -0.08 3.25 4.21
N HIS A 132 -0.29 3.21 2.89
CA HIS A 132 -0.82 2.05 2.16
C HIS A 132 0.09 0.82 2.35
N GLU A 133 1.39 0.98 2.17
CA GLU A 133 2.35 -0.11 2.38
C GLU A 133 2.41 -0.55 3.85
N HIS A 134 2.28 0.38 4.79
CA HIS A 134 2.21 0.05 6.21
C HIS A 134 0.93 -0.76 6.55
N PHE A 135 -0.18 -0.51 5.86
CA PHE A 135 -1.37 -1.36 5.97
C PHE A 135 -1.08 -2.79 5.52
N HIS A 136 -0.30 -2.99 4.45
CA HIS A 136 0.14 -4.34 4.07
C HIS A 136 1.03 -4.98 5.13
N GLN A 137 1.91 -4.24 5.83
CA GLN A 137 2.67 -4.80 6.96
C GLN A 137 1.75 -5.33 8.06
N TYR A 138 0.71 -4.60 8.40
CA TYR A 138 -0.30 -5.03 9.37
C TYR A 138 -1.04 -6.28 8.91
N VAL A 139 -1.51 -6.30 7.66
CA VAL A 139 -2.24 -7.45 7.11
C VAL A 139 -1.37 -8.70 7.02
N TYR A 140 -0.15 -8.58 6.49
CA TYR A 140 0.75 -9.72 6.27
C TYR A 140 1.34 -10.27 7.57
N SER A 141 1.31 -9.47 8.64
CA SER A 141 1.71 -9.91 9.98
C SER A 141 0.54 -10.53 10.75
N SER A 142 -0.68 -10.55 10.20
CA SER A 142 -1.82 -11.17 10.85
C SER A 142 -1.70 -12.70 10.89
N PRO A 143 -2.13 -13.36 12.00
CA PRO A 143 -2.07 -14.81 12.10
C PRO A 143 -2.75 -15.53 10.94
N GLY A 144 -2.05 -16.53 10.40
CA GLY A 144 -2.55 -17.39 9.32
C GLY A 144 -2.69 -16.71 7.95
N TYR A 145 -2.18 -15.48 7.75
CA TYR A 145 -2.29 -14.78 6.46
C TYR A 145 -1.72 -15.61 5.30
N TYR A 146 -0.44 -16.01 5.36
CA TYR A 146 0.18 -16.77 4.27
C TYR A 146 -0.45 -18.15 4.05
N GLU A 147 -0.91 -18.80 5.12
CA GLU A 147 -1.63 -20.07 5.01
C GLU A 147 -2.95 -19.88 4.27
N ALA A 148 -3.73 -18.86 4.64
CA ALA A 148 -5.00 -18.52 3.98
C ALA A 148 -4.78 -18.14 2.51
N VAL A 149 -3.72 -17.39 2.20
CA VAL A 149 -3.33 -17.08 0.81
C VAL A 149 -3.03 -18.35 0.02
N ASN A 150 -2.27 -19.29 0.61
CA ASN A 150 -1.97 -20.56 -0.06
C ASN A 150 -3.24 -21.41 -0.28
N GLN A 151 -4.20 -21.36 0.64
CA GLN A 151 -5.48 -22.06 0.53
C GLN A 151 -6.40 -21.49 -0.58
N LEU A 152 -6.11 -20.30 -1.12
CA LEU A 152 -6.81 -19.83 -2.33
C LEU A 152 -6.53 -20.72 -3.55
N ASP A 153 -5.43 -21.48 -3.54
CA ASP A 153 -5.03 -22.39 -4.62
C ASP A 153 -5.01 -21.69 -6.00
N LEU A 154 -4.30 -20.56 -6.05
CA LEU A 154 -4.19 -19.69 -7.23
C LEU A 154 -2.77 -19.59 -7.77
N SER A 155 -1.78 -20.06 -7.02
CA SER A 155 -0.36 -19.86 -7.38
C SER A 155 0.07 -20.69 -8.58
N GLY A 156 -0.62 -21.79 -8.89
CA GLY A 156 -0.23 -22.69 -9.97
C GLY A 156 1.19 -23.25 -9.82
N GLY A 157 1.69 -23.36 -8.58
CA GLY A 157 3.06 -23.78 -8.28
C GLY A 157 4.08 -22.64 -8.19
N ASP A 158 3.68 -21.40 -8.43
CA ASP A 158 4.52 -20.22 -8.19
C ASP A 158 4.87 -20.09 -6.69
N LYS A 159 6.17 -20.03 -6.39
CA LYS A 159 6.72 -19.85 -5.04
C LYS A 159 7.26 -18.44 -4.79
N THR A 160 7.30 -17.57 -5.80
CA THR A 160 7.81 -16.20 -5.67
C THR A 160 6.70 -15.20 -5.32
N GLY A 161 5.43 -15.60 -5.42
CA GLY A 161 4.26 -14.74 -5.18
C GLY A 161 3.89 -13.85 -6.37
N MET A 162 4.56 -14.01 -7.51
CA MET A 162 4.30 -13.23 -8.74
C MET A 162 2.94 -13.52 -9.36
N TRP A 163 2.33 -14.66 -9.04
CA TRP A 163 0.96 -14.99 -9.42
C TRP A 163 -0.03 -13.91 -8.97
N MET A 164 0.19 -13.23 -7.84
CA MET A 164 -0.70 -12.17 -7.39
C MET A 164 -0.76 -11.01 -8.39
N LEU A 165 0.33 -10.76 -9.10
CA LEU A 165 0.46 -9.71 -10.10
C LEU A 165 0.10 -10.19 -11.52
N ASN A 166 0.40 -11.46 -11.82
CA ASN A 166 0.37 -12.04 -13.17
C ASN A 166 -0.70 -13.12 -13.35
N TYR A 167 -1.65 -13.25 -12.43
CA TYR A 167 -2.74 -14.22 -12.54
C TYR A 167 -3.52 -13.99 -13.85
N PRO A 168 -3.80 -15.04 -14.64
CA PRO A 168 -4.42 -14.92 -15.95
C PRO A 168 -5.94 -14.73 -15.85
N PHE A 169 -6.38 -13.66 -15.17
CA PHE A 169 -7.79 -13.28 -15.11
C PHE A 169 -8.29 -12.93 -16.52
N PRO A 170 -9.55 -13.21 -16.86
CA PRO A 170 -10.11 -12.96 -18.21
C PRO A 170 -10.38 -11.46 -18.48
N TYR A 171 -9.34 -10.63 -18.45
CA TYR A 171 -9.43 -9.16 -18.59
C TYR A 171 -9.99 -8.69 -19.94
N THR A 172 -9.80 -9.49 -21.00
CA THR A 172 -10.21 -9.16 -22.38
C THR A 172 -11.53 -9.81 -22.80
N ASP A 173 -12.18 -10.58 -21.91
CA ASP A 173 -13.47 -11.20 -22.20
C ASP A 173 -14.57 -10.12 -22.23
N SER A 174 -15.29 -10.03 -23.35
CA SER A 174 -16.26 -8.95 -23.57
C SER A 174 -17.52 -9.09 -22.70
N THR A 175 -17.95 -10.32 -22.40
CA THR A 175 -19.10 -10.57 -21.52
C THR A 175 -18.77 -10.17 -20.09
N ILE A 176 -17.58 -10.52 -19.62
CA ILE A 176 -17.08 -10.12 -18.30
C ILE A 176 -16.88 -8.60 -18.24
N ALA A 177 -16.29 -7.99 -19.27
CA ALA A 177 -16.08 -6.53 -19.32
C ALA A 177 -17.39 -5.73 -19.26
N VAL A 178 -18.45 -6.19 -19.95
CA VAL A 178 -19.78 -5.57 -19.88
C VAL A 178 -20.38 -5.69 -18.48
N GLN A 179 -20.36 -6.89 -17.89
CA GLN A 179 -20.91 -7.07 -16.55
C GLN A 179 -20.09 -6.34 -15.48
N TYR A 180 -18.77 -6.29 -15.62
CA TYR A 180 -17.88 -5.49 -14.78
C TYR A 180 -18.32 -4.03 -14.78
N ARG A 181 -18.55 -3.44 -15.96
CA ARG A 181 -19.03 -2.05 -16.10
C ARG A 181 -20.40 -1.84 -15.43
N ASN A 182 -21.34 -2.77 -15.58
CA ASN A 182 -22.65 -2.67 -14.91
C ASN A 182 -22.49 -2.63 -13.39
N TYR A 183 -21.64 -3.51 -12.87
CA TYR A 183 -21.31 -3.57 -11.44
C TYR A 183 -20.62 -2.30 -10.95
N THR A 184 -19.60 -1.78 -11.64
CA THR A 184 -18.90 -0.56 -11.20
C THR A 184 -19.77 0.69 -11.27
N GLN A 185 -20.65 0.80 -12.27
CA GLN A 185 -21.63 1.88 -12.34
C GLN A 185 -22.65 1.78 -11.20
N ALA A 186 -23.11 0.58 -10.85
CA ALA A 186 -24.02 0.39 -9.73
C ALA A 186 -23.34 0.72 -8.37
N LEU A 187 -22.08 0.35 -8.19
CA LEU A 187 -21.29 0.74 -7.02
C LEU A 187 -21.13 2.26 -6.93
N SER A 188 -20.74 2.92 -8.03
CA SER A 188 -20.59 4.38 -8.10
C SER A 188 -21.89 5.14 -7.79
N ARG A 189 -23.03 4.66 -8.29
CA ARG A 189 -24.36 5.20 -7.93
C ARG A 189 -24.69 5.01 -6.45
N SER A 190 -24.34 3.86 -5.88
CA SER A 190 -24.56 3.59 -4.45
C SER A 190 -23.74 4.52 -3.57
N LEU A 191 -22.48 4.77 -3.94
CA LEU A 191 -21.61 5.73 -3.25
C LEU A 191 -22.19 7.15 -3.28
N SER A 192 -22.60 7.62 -4.47
CA SER A 192 -23.22 8.94 -4.63
C SER A 192 -24.55 9.07 -3.88
N ALA A 193 -25.22 7.95 -3.60
CA ALA A 193 -26.49 7.92 -2.90
C ALA A 193 -26.36 7.83 -1.36
N ILE A 194 -25.15 7.66 -0.80
CA ILE A 194 -24.94 7.60 0.65
C ILE A 194 -25.54 8.86 1.30
N GLY A 195 -26.38 8.64 2.34
CA GLY A 195 -27.05 9.73 3.06
C GLY A 195 -28.32 10.26 2.39
N THR A 196 -28.72 9.72 1.24
CA THR A 196 -29.97 10.06 0.55
C THR A 196 -31.00 8.94 0.66
N ASP A 197 -32.28 9.25 0.43
CA ASP A 197 -33.37 8.27 0.41
C ASP A 197 -33.19 7.18 -0.68
N SER A 198 -32.38 7.46 -1.70
CA SER A 198 -32.12 6.53 -2.80
C SER A 198 -31.06 5.47 -2.49
N PHE A 199 -30.38 5.54 -1.33
CA PHE A 199 -29.26 4.65 -0.99
C PHE A 199 -29.67 3.17 -1.05
N GLU A 200 -30.73 2.79 -0.35
CA GLU A 200 -31.15 1.38 -0.22
C GLU A 200 -31.51 0.74 -1.57
N VAL A 201 -32.10 1.54 -2.48
CA VAL A 201 -32.43 1.08 -3.83
C VAL A 201 -31.16 0.86 -4.65
N ASN A 202 -30.25 1.83 -4.65
CA ASN A 202 -28.98 1.72 -5.37
C ASN A 202 -28.10 0.58 -4.83
N TYR A 203 -28.04 0.43 -3.50
CA TYR A 203 -27.30 -0.65 -2.84
C TYR A 203 -27.78 -2.05 -3.26
N LYS A 204 -29.10 -2.26 -3.33
CA LYS A 204 -29.66 -3.54 -3.83
C LYS A 204 -29.30 -3.82 -5.29
N VAL A 205 -29.25 -2.79 -6.13
CA VAL A 205 -28.79 -2.91 -7.53
C VAL A 205 -27.31 -3.29 -7.57
N TYR A 206 -26.46 -2.61 -6.78
CA TYR A 206 -25.05 -2.94 -6.64
C TYR A 206 -24.82 -4.41 -6.26
N LEU A 207 -25.50 -4.90 -5.21
CA LEU A 207 -25.38 -6.30 -4.79
C LEU A 207 -25.80 -7.28 -5.88
N SER A 208 -26.86 -6.93 -6.62
CA SER A 208 -27.36 -7.77 -7.72
C SER A 208 -26.35 -7.84 -8.87
N GLU A 209 -25.75 -6.71 -9.27
CA GLU A 209 -24.74 -6.69 -10.33
C GLU A 209 -23.44 -7.38 -9.92
N ARG A 210 -23.04 -7.27 -8.65
CA ARG A 210 -21.89 -7.99 -8.09
C ARG A 210 -22.10 -9.50 -8.14
N LYS A 211 -23.28 -9.97 -7.75
CA LYS A 211 -23.66 -11.39 -7.81
C LYS A 211 -23.67 -11.93 -9.25
N ARG A 212 -24.15 -11.13 -10.22
CA ARG A 212 -24.08 -11.51 -11.64
C ARG A 212 -22.64 -11.63 -12.13
N LEU A 213 -21.75 -10.71 -11.75
CA LEU A 213 -20.33 -10.80 -12.08
C LEU A 213 -19.71 -12.09 -11.50
N GLN A 214 -20.00 -12.39 -10.23
CA GLN A 214 -19.57 -13.63 -9.59
C GLN A 214 -20.03 -14.88 -10.36
N GLN A 215 -21.28 -14.91 -10.84
CA GLN A 215 -21.83 -16.05 -11.57
C GLN A 215 -21.22 -16.25 -12.97
N LEU A 216 -20.66 -15.20 -13.57
CA LEU A 216 -19.97 -15.28 -14.86
C LEU A 216 -18.52 -15.75 -14.73
N LEU A 217 -17.88 -15.48 -13.59
CA LEU A 217 -16.49 -15.83 -13.36
C LEU A 217 -16.34 -17.32 -13.01
N LYS A 218 -15.23 -17.92 -13.43
CA LYS A 218 -14.83 -19.23 -12.89
C LYS A 218 -14.58 -19.10 -11.39
N PRO A 219 -14.76 -20.17 -10.60
CA PRO A 219 -14.48 -20.12 -9.16
C PRO A 219 -13.09 -19.58 -8.82
N SER A 220 -12.04 -19.98 -9.53
CA SER A 220 -10.67 -19.48 -9.32
C SER A 220 -10.53 -17.99 -9.64
N ASP A 221 -11.14 -17.53 -10.74
CA ASP A 221 -11.10 -16.12 -11.15
C ASP A 221 -11.83 -15.24 -10.13
N TYR A 222 -12.95 -15.73 -9.59
CA TYR A 222 -13.64 -15.04 -8.52
C TYR A 222 -12.82 -14.98 -7.23
N ARG A 223 -12.15 -16.06 -6.83
CA ARG A 223 -11.22 -16.03 -5.68
C ARG A 223 -10.11 -14.99 -5.88
N TYR A 224 -9.52 -14.93 -7.08
CA TYR A 224 -8.51 -13.93 -7.40
C TYR A 224 -9.07 -12.50 -7.34
N PHE A 225 -10.24 -12.28 -7.94
CA PHE A 225 -10.93 -10.98 -7.92
C PHE A 225 -11.21 -10.50 -6.49
N SER A 226 -11.81 -11.36 -5.66
CA SER A 226 -12.12 -11.03 -4.26
C SER A 226 -10.84 -10.79 -3.46
N PHE A 227 -9.80 -11.63 -3.66
CA PHE A 227 -8.49 -11.43 -3.04
C PHE A 227 -7.86 -10.07 -3.39
N GLN A 228 -7.91 -9.64 -4.66
CA GLN A 228 -7.36 -8.34 -5.07
C GLN A 228 -8.16 -7.16 -4.51
N ILE A 229 -9.49 -7.25 -4.48
CA ILE A 229 -10.35 -6.23 -3.84
C ILE A 229 -10.00 -6.12 -2.35
N TRP A 230 -9.91 -7.27 -1.67
CA TRP A 230 -9.57 -7.33 -0.26
C TRP A 230 -8.18 -6.76 -0.01
N GLN A 231 -7.15 -7.23 -0.71
CA GLN A 231 -5.77 -6.82 -0.43
C GLN A 231 -5.47 -5.39 -0.86
N GLU A 232 -5.67 -5.07 -2.14
CA GLU A 232 -5.23 -3.80 -2.75
C GLU A 232 -6.34 -2.74 -2.71
N GLY A 233 -7.59 -3.18 -2.89
CA GLY A 233 -8.73 -2.27 -2.84
C GLY A 233 -9.00 -1.73 -1.44
N ILE A 234 -8.95 -2.58 -0.39
CA ILE A 234 -9.09 -2.10 0.99
C ILE A 234 -7.85 -1.31 1.45
N ALA A 235 -6.67 -1.56 0.87
CA ALA A 235 -5.52 -0.68 1.06
C ALA A 235 -5.79 0.72 0.49
N ARG A 236 -6.42 0.82 -0.70
CA ARG A 236 -6.89 2.11 -1.25
C ARG A 236 -7.98 2.79 -0.40
N TYR A 237 -8.89 2.02 0.18
CA TYR A 237 -9.83 2.52 1.20
C TYR A 237 -9.07 3.07 2.43
N THR A 238 -8.02 2.39 2.86
CA THR A 238 -7.21 2.80 4.02
C THR A 238 -6.51 4.13 3.77
N GLU A 239 -5.97 4.36 2.58
CA GLU A 239 -5.45 5.69 2.18
C GLU A 239 -6.49 6.79 2.37
N TYR A 240 -7.72 6.53 1.92
CA TYR A 240 -8.83 7.48 2.08
C TYR A 240 -9.16 7.75 3.56
N LYS A 241 -9.17 6.72 4.41
CA LYS A 241 -9.41 6.89 5.85
C LYS A 241 -8.30 7.65 6.56
N PHE A 242 -7.03 7.46 6.17
CA PHE A 242 -5.97 8.34 6.65
C PHE A 242 -6.24 9.78 6.22
N LEU A 243 -6.54 10.01 4.94
CA LEU A 243 -6.79 11.35 4.42
C LEU A 243 -8.00 12.05 5.07
N GLU A 244 -9.04 11.32 5.44
CA GLU A 244 -10.16 11.84 6.23
C GLU A 244 -9.69 12.37 7.59
N HIS A 245 -8.84 11.64 8.31
CA HIS A 245 -8.24 12.14 9.55
C HIS A 245 -7.28 13.32 9.33
N LEU A 246 -6.69 13.42 8.13
CA LEU A 246 -5.74 14.48 7.79
C LEU A 246 -6.40 15.79 7.32
N ASP A 247 -7.74 15.86 7.21
CA ASP A 247 -8.44 17.09 6.79
C ASP A 247 -8.25 18.27 7.75
N ASP A 248 -7.98 17.98 9.02
CA ASP A 248 -7.71 18.94 10.10
C ASP A 248 -6.28 18.79 10.68
N TYR A 249 -5.47 17.91 10.09
CA TYR A 249 -4.08 17.72 10.47
C TYR A 249 -3.22 18.88 9.95
N THR A 250 -2.30 19.35 10.79
CA THR A 250 -1.28 20.33 10.39
C THR A 250 0.01 19.58 10.08
N PRO A 251 0.45 19.51 8.80
CA PRO A 251 1.72 18.91 8.45
C PRO A 251 2.89 19.61 9.11
N SER A 252 4.02 18.91 9.23
CA SER A 252 5.28 19.52 9.64
C SER A 252 5.62 20.74 8.77
N LYS A 253 6.29 21.75 9.36
CA LYS A 253 6.71 22.94 8.63
C LYS A 253 7.63 22.58 7.46
N GLU A 254 8.48 21.59 7.67
CA GLU A 254 9.43 21.10 6.68
C GLU A 254 8.74 20.36 5.53
N VAL A 255 7.72 19.52 5.82
CA VAL A 255 6.88 18.89 4.77
C VAL A 255 6.15 19.96 3.97
N SER A 256 5.53 20.93 4.65
CA SER A 256 4.78 22.00 4.01
C SER A 256 5.64 22.93 3.15
N ALA A 257 6.96 22.95 3.39
CA ALA A 257 7.93 23.72 2.63
C ALA A 257 8.47 22.98 1.40
N LEU A 258 8.18 21.68 1.23
CA LEU A 258 8.60 20.94 0.04
C LEU A 258 7.84 21.44 -1.20
N PRO A 259 8.53 21.66 -2.33
CA PRO A 259 7.96 22.37 -3.48
C PRO A 259 6.80 21.62 -4.17
N ASP A 260 6.76 20.30 -4.03
CA ASP A 260 5.74 19.42 -4.60
C ASP A 260 4.68 19.00 -3.57
N PHE A 261 4.69 19.59 -2.36
CA PHE A 261 3.68 19.30 -1.35
C PHE A 261 2.31 19.82 -1.75
N VAL A 262 1.31 18.92 -1.72
CA VAL A 262 -0.11 19.25 -1.88
C VAL A 262 -0.78 19.10 -0.52
N PRO A 263 -1.47 20.13 0.01
CA PRO A 263 -2.19 20.00 1.27
C PRO A 263 -3.07 18.74 1.32
N PHE A 264 -2.99 17.96 2.40
CA PHE A 264 -3.66 16.65 2.49
C PHE A 264 -5.17 16.76 2.22
N LYS A 265 -5.83 17.81 2.70
CA LYS A 265 -7.24 18.09 2.41
C LYS A 265 -7.56 18.25 0.91
N LEU A 266 -6.65 18.85 0.14
CA LEU A 266 -6.80 18.94 -1.32
C LEU A 266 -6.55 17.59 -1.98
N TYR A 267 -5.52 16.87 -1.51
CA TYR A 267 -5.20 15.53 -2.00
C TYR A 267 -6.33 14.53 -1.72
N HIS A 268 -6.97 14.61 -0.55
CA HIS A 268 -8.14 13.82 -0.15
C HIS A 268 -9.28 13.94 -1.18
N ARG A 269 -9.66 15.17 -1.52
CA ARG A 269 -10.70 15.45 -2.53
C ARG A 269 -10.31 14.92 -3.91
N ALA A 270 -9.04 15.11 -4.29
CA ALA A 270 -8.52 14.62 -5.56
C ALA A 270 -8.54 13.09 -5.63
N LEU A 271 -8.13 12.40 -4.56
CA LEU A 271 -8.13 10.95 -4.46
C LEU A 271 -9.55 10.40 -4.61
N TYR A 272 -10.53 10.94 -3.88
CA TYR A 272 -11.92 10.52 -4.00
C TYR A 272 -12.44 10.63 -5.44
N LYS A 273 -12.26 11.79 -6.07
CA LYS A 273 -12.66 12.03 -7.46
C LYS A 273 -11.96 11.07 -8.43
N ASN A 274 -10.65 10.85 -8.23
CA ASN A 274 -9.87 9.96 -9.07
C ASN A 274 -10.35 8.51 -8.95
N GLN A 275 -10.65 8.01 -7.75
CA GLN A 275 -11.17 6.65 -7.59
C GLN A 275 -12.55 6.47 -8.24
N LEU A 276 -13.45 7.46 -8.14
CA LEU A 276 -14.73 7.43 -8.86
C LEU A 276 -14.55 7.41 -10.39
N ASN A 277 -13.62 8.20 -10.91
CA ASN A 277 -13.30 8.19 -12.34
C ASN A 277 -12.72 6.84 -12.77
N ARG A 278 -11.78 6.27 -12.01
CA ARG A 278 -11.22 4.93 -12.28
C ARG A 278 -12.31 3.86 -12.31
N MET A 279 -13.19 3.87 -11.31
CA MET A 279 -14.31 2.92 -11.23
C MET A 279 -15.24 2.98 -12.45
N THR A 280 -15.48 4.17 -13.01
CA THR A 280 -16.49 4.38 -14.06
C THR A 280 -15.93 4.46 -15.47
N GLN A 281 -14.66 4.81 -15.64
CA GLN A 281 -14.03 5.10 -16.94
C GLN A 281 -12.97 4.08 -17.34
N TRP A 282 -12.31 3.40 -16.40
CA TRP A 282 -11.27 2.44 -16.76
C TRP A 282 -11.85 1.18 -17.38
N GLN A 283 -11.15 0.69 -18.41
CA GLN A 283 -11.47 -0.55 -19.08
C GLN A 283 -10.64 -1.69 -18.50
N LEU A 284 -11.32 -2.79 -18.19
CA LEU A 284 -10.71 -3.99 -17.60
C LEU A 284 -9.55 -4.54 -18.45
N SER A 285 -9.67 -4.47 -19.78
CA SER A 285 -8.64 -4.93 -20.72
C SER A 285 -7.38 -4.06 -20.73
N GLU A 286 -7.49 -2.78 -20.39
CA GLU A 286 -6.39 -1.81 -20.45
C GLU A 286 -5.66 -1.73 -19.11
N HIS A 287 -6.41 -1.69 -18.00
CA HIS A 287 -5.86 -1.45 -16.67
C HIS A 287 -5.80 -2.71 -15.79
N GLN A 288 -6.36 -3.83 -16.25
CA GLN A 288 -6.24 -5.15 -15.63
C GLN A 288 -6.58 -5.14 -14.13
N ARG A 289 -5.73 -5.71 -13.26
CA ARG A 289 -5.96 -5.79 -11.80
C ARG A 289 -6.09 -4.43 -11.13
N GLU A 290 -5.49 -3.37 -11.68
CA GLU A 290 -5.57 -2.03 -11.07
C GLU A 290 -7.01 -1.48 -11.07
N CYS A 291 -7.86 -1.96 -11.98
CA CYS A 291 -9.29 -1.69 -11.95
C CYS A 291 -9.93 -2.09 -10.61
N PHE A 292 -9.43 -3.15 -9.96
CA PHE A 292 -10.01 -3.69 -8.73
C PHE A 292 -9.75 -2.81 -7.50
N TYR A 293 -8.77 -1.91 -7.59
CA TYR A 293 -8.34 -1.10 -6.44
C TYR A 293 -9.42 -0.05 -6.10
N ALA A 294 -10.01 0.55 -7.14
CA ALA A 294 -11.13 1.47 -6.97
C ALA A 294 -12.39 0.76 -6.44
N LEU A 295 -12.52 -0.55 -6.67
CA LEU A 295 -13.65 -1.33 -6.16
C LEU A 295 -13.57 -1.51 -4.65
N GLY A 296 -12.44 -2.01 -4.12
CA GLY A 296 -12.32 -2.16 -2.66
C GLY A 296 -12.37 -0.81 -1.94
N PHE A 297 -11.86 0.26 -2.55
CA PHE A 297 -12.10 1.63 -2.08
C PHE A 297 -13.59 1.92 -1.91
N GLY A 298 -14.39 1.67 -2.95
CA GLY A 298 -15.83 1.89 -2.92
C GLY A 298 -16.59 0.95 -1.98
N GLU A 299 -16.28 -0.34 -2.01
CA GLU A 299 -16.92 -1.34 -1.15
C GLU A 299 -16.64 -1.06 0.33
N GLY A 300 -15.43 -0.62 0.69
CA GLY A 300 -15.10 -0.20 2.06
C GLY A 300 -15.95 0.99 2.54
N LEU A 301 -16.21 1.99 1.68
CA LEU A 301 -17.09 3.12 2.02
C LEU A 301 -18.56 2.70 2.14
N ILE A 302 -19.02 1.76 1.31
CA ILE A 302 -20.35 1.18 1.47
C ILE A 302 -20.46 0.42 2.80
N LEU A 303 -19.42 -0.33 3.17
CA LEU A 303 -19.37 -1.07 4.43
C LEU A 303 -19.42 -0.15 5.65
N ASP A 304 -18.74 1.00 5.62
CA ASP A 304 -18.86 2.03 6.66
C ASP A 304 -20.31 2.47 6.89
N ARG A 305 -21.11 2.50 5.82
CA ARG A 305 -22.52 2.91 5.89
C ARG A 305 -23.44 1.82 6.42
N ILE A 306 -23.20 0.55 6.08
CA ILE A 306 -24.13 -0.56 6.37
C ILE A 306 -23.73 -1.41 7.58
N ASN A 307 -22.45 -1.42 7.95
CA ASN A 307 -21.91 -2.14 9.10
C ASN A 307 -20.66 -1.42 9.61
N SER A 308 -20.81 -0.41 10.46
CA SER A 308 -19.68 0.41 10.95
C SER A 308 -18.59 -0.39 11.70
N MET A 309 -18.88 -1.61 12.14
CA MET A 309 -17.94 -2.48 12.87
C MET A 309 -17.26 -3.52 11.96
N TRP A 310 -17.48 -3.47 10.65
CA TRP A 310 -16.98 -4.46 9.69
C TRP A 310 -15.46 -4.70 9.78
N ARG A 311 -14.68 -3.63 10.05
CA ARG A 311 -13.22 -3.69 10.16
C ARG A 311 -12.72 -4.64 11.25
N ASN A 312 -13.52 -4.92 12.28
CA ASN A 312 -13.17 -5.88 13.34
C ASN A 312 -13.00 -7.31 12.83
N ASN A 313 -13.67 -7.65 11.73
CA ASN A 313 -13.63 -8.99 11.14
C ASN A 313 -12.67 -9.10 9.96
N TYR A 314 -12.01 -8.00 9.58
CA TYR A 314 -11.21 -7.93 8.35
C TYR A 314 -10.04 -8.92 8.33
N LEU A 315 -9.36 -9.08 9.47
CA LEU A 315 -8.24 -10.03 9.58
C LEU A 315 -8.68 -11.47 9.88
N THR A 316 -9.94 -11.71 10.24
CA THR A 316 -10.44 -13.06 10.60
C THR A 316 -11.17 -13.71 9.44
N ASP A 317 -12.12 -13.01 8.82
CA ASP A 317 -12.87 -13.46 7.65
C ASP A 317 -12.23 -12.87 6.39
N LYS A 318 -11.18 -13.52 5.90
CA LYS A 318 -10.29 -12.96 4.86
C LYS A 318 -10.88 -13.07 3.44
N PHE A 319 -10.44 -12.16 2.56
CA PHE A 319 -10.57 -12.18 1.11
C PHE A 319 -11.94 -11.91 0.49
N TYR A 320 -13.05 -11.95 1.24
CA TYR A 320 -14.40 -11.75 0.69
C TYR A 320 -15.10 -10.58 1.38
N VAL A 321 -14.93 -9.39 0.82
CA VAL A 321 -15.47 -8.13 1.37
C VAL A 321 -17.00 -8.17 1.52
N GLU A 322 -17.69 -8.94 0.69
CA GLU A 322 -19.14 -9.11 0.75
C GLU A 322 -19.64 -9.79 2.03
N HIS A 323 -18.80 -10.59 2.71
CA HIS A 323 -19.19 -11.25 3.95
C HIS A 323 -19.42 -10.24 5.07
N TYR A 324 -18.74 -9.09 5.02
CA TYR A 324 -18.84 -8.08 6.06
C TYR A 324 -20.15 -7.27 6.00
N GLY A 325 -20.87 -7.30 4.88
CA GLY A 325 -22.16 -6.62 4.73
C GLY A 325 -23.36 -7.43 5.21
N ALA A 326 -23.19 -8.75 5.38
CA ALA A 326 -24.22 -9.62 5.95
C ALA A 326 -24.35 -9.29 7.44
N ARG A 327 -25.50 -8.74 7.84
CA ARG A 327 -25.77 -8.35 9.22
C ARG A 327 -25.44 -9.51 10.16
N SER A 328 -24.49 -9.31 11.08
CA SER A 328 -24.48 -10.03 12.34
C SER A 328 -25.86 -9.80 12.95
N HIS A 329 -26.68 -10.85 12.96
CA HIS A 329 -27.97 -10.83 13.64
C HIS A 329 -27.78 -10.71 15.14
#